data_AF-A0A101LPX8-F1
#
_entry.id   AF-A0A101LPX8-F1
#
_cell.length_a   1.000
_cell.length_b   1.000
_cell.length_c   1.000
_cell.angle_alpha   90.00
_cell.angle_beta   90.00
_cell.angle_gamma   90.00
#
_symmetry.space_group_name_H-M   'P 1'
#
loop_
_entity.id
_entity.type
_entity.pdbx_description
1 polymer ?
#
loop_
_entity_poly.entity_id
_entity_poly.type
_entity_poly.pdbx_seq_one_letter_code
_entity_poly.pdbx_strand_id
1 'polypeptide(L)'
;MTFTYQPDRDYLLVDLASGRTAGKLLRGELHIAAGCDSEDPRTYAQLLGGTLRSTLGDEVGQREGDILTLRRTGIKLRLVPVEVACD
;
A
#
# COMPACT_ATOMS: atom_id res chain seq x y z
N MET A 1 -12.61 -4.57 15.55
CA MET A 1 -13.12 -4.43 14.18
C MET A 1 -12.25 -5.28 13.27
N THR A 2 -12.83 -6.20 12.50
CA THR A 2 -12.09 -7.01 11.53
C THR A 2 -11.83 -6.15 10.30
N PHE A 3 -10.57 -5.93 9.94
CA PHE A 3 -10.23 -5.26 8.68
C PHE A 3 -10.53 -6.20 7.52
N THR A 4 -11.37 -5.74 6.57
CA THR A 4 -11.65 -6.45 5.32
C THR A 4 -11.01 -5.68 4.17
N TYR A 5 -10.04 -6.31 3.51
CA TYR A 5 -9.42 -5.75 2.32
C TYR A 5 -10.38 -5.79 1.13
N GLN A 6 -10.47 -4.67 0.40
CA GLN A 6 -11.26 -4.50 -0.80
C GLN A 6 -10.31 -4.09 -1.94
N PRO A 7 -10.11 -4.90 -2.98
CA PRO A 7 -9.12 -4.64 -4.02
C PRO A 7 -9.44 -3.42 -4.87
N ASP A 8 -10.68 -2.99 -4.91
CA ASP A 8 -11.20 -1.83 -5.63
C ASP A 8 -11.19 -0.53 -4.79
N ARG A 9 -10.82 -0.63 -3.51
CA ARG A 9 -10.73 0.52 -2.60
C ARG A 9 -9.32 1.08 -2.52
N ASP A 10 -9.24 2.39 -2.32
CA ASP A 10 -7.98 3.09 -2.11
C ASP A 10 -7.60 3.11 -0.62
N TYR A 11 -6.31 2.95 -0.35
CA TYR A 11 -5.75 2.97 1.00
C TYR A 11 -4.53 3.90 1.07
N LEU A 12 -4.41 4.64 2.16
CA LEU A 12 -3.14 5.23 2.57
C LEU A 12 -2.28 4.15 3.22
N LEU A 13 -0.98 4.21 2.95
CA LEU A 13 0.00 3.36 3.61
C LEU A 13 0.72 4.18 4.67
N VAL A 14 0.45 3.88 5.93
CA VAL A 14 1.03 4.58 7.08
C VAL A 14 2.12 3.70 7.67
N ASP A 15 3.35 4.22 7.73
CA ASP A 15 4.46 3.52 8.38
C ASP A 15 4.18 3.38 9.89
N LEU A 16 4.19 2.14 10.38
CA LEU A 16 3.93 1.85 11.79
C LEU A 16 5.01 2.41 12.72
N ALA A 17 6.25 2.57 12.24
CA ALA A 17 7.34 3.08 13.07
C ALA A 17 7.26 4.60 13.24
N SER A 18 6.97 5.33 12.16
CA SER A 18 6.96 6.81 12.17
C SER A 18 5.57 7.44 12.27
N GLY A 19 4.50 6.69 12.02
CA GLY A 19 3.14 7.20 11.91
C GLY A 19 2.89 8.08 10.67
N ARG A 20 3.87 8.16 9.76
CA ARG A 20 3.80 9.02 8.57
C ARG A 20 3.27 8.25 7.37
N THR A 21 2.61 8.96 6.46
CA THR A 21 2.21 8.42 5.16
C THR A 21 3.46 8.12 4.33
N ALA A 22 3.65 6.84 3.99
CA ALA A 22 4.75 6.34 3.16
C ALA A 22 4.34 6.12 1.71
N GLY A 23 3.04 6.06 1.41
CA GLY A 23 2.55 5.84 0.06
C GLY A 23 1.04 5.61 0.01
N LYS A 24 0.57 5.10 -1.12
CA LYS A 24 -0.83 4.77 -1.38
C LYS A 24 -0.94 3.41 -2.05
N LEU A 25 -2.03 2.71 -1.75
CA LEU A 25 -2.46 1.53 -2.48
C LEU A 25 -3.76 1.91 -3.21
N LEU A 26 -3.68 2.15 -4.52
CA LEU A 26 -4.80 2.60 -5.34
C LEU A 26 -5.34 1.41 -6.11
N ARG A 27 -6.56 0.96 -5.80
CA ARG A 27 -7.15 -0.25 -6.41
C ARG A 27 -6.20 -1.46 -6.47
N GLY A 28 -5.47 -1.69 -5.38
CA GLY A 28 -4.50 -2.77 -5.25
C GLY A 28 -3.13 -2.51 -5.90
N GLU A 29 -2.94 -1.38 -6.58
CA GLU A 29 -1.64 -0.96 -7.11
C GLU A 29 -0.88 -0.13 -6.08
N LEU A 30 0.38 -0.48 -5.85
CA LEU A 30 1.26 0.20 -4.92
C LEU A 30 1.94 1.38 -5.60
N HIS A 31 1.66 2.56 -5.05
CA HIS A 31 2.24 3.83 -5.43
C HIS A 31 3.05 4.37 -4.25
N ILE A 32 4.38 4.23 -4.31
CA ILE A 32 5.28 4.83 -3.32
C ILE A 32 5.71 6.18 -3.88
N ALA A 33 5.33 7.26 -3.19
CA ALA A 33 5.85 8.58 -3.51
C ALA A 33 7.31 8.64 -3.06
N ALA A 34 8.24 8.94 -3.97
CA ALA A 34 9.64 9.17 -3.61
C ALA A 34 9.85 10.50 -2.82
N GLY A 35 8.78 11.30 -2.69
CA GLY A 35 8.73 12.57 -1.95
C GLY A 35 7.35 13.23 -2.12
N CYS A 36 7.06 14.27 -1.33
CA CYS A 36 5.78 15.01 -1.39
C CYS A 36 5.47 15.62 -2.76
N ASP A 37 6.49 15.90 -3.59
CA ASP A 37 6.38 16.68 -4.82
C ASP A 37 6.54 15.87 -6.12
N SER A 38 6.55 14.54 -6.07
CA SER A 38 6.59 13.74 -7.31
C SER A 38 5.20 13.62 -7.93
N GLU A 39 5.00 14.33 -9.05
CA GLU A 39 3.74 14.44 -9.80
C GLU A 39 3.24 13.12 -10.43
N ASP A 40 4.06 12.08 -10.54
CA ASP A 40 3.67 10.81 -11.14
C ASP A 40 3.98 9.62 -10.22
N PRO A 41 3.00 9.13 -9.44
CA PRO A 41 3.16 7.88 -8.71
C PRO A 41 3.19 6.71 -9.71
N ARG A 42 4.39 6.29 -10.14
CA ARG A 42 4.51 5.07 -10.96
C ARG A 42 4.11 3.84 -10.14
N THR A 43 3.29 2.97 -10.73
CA THR A 43 2.95 1.67 -10.13
C THR A 43 4.23 0.85 -9.97
N TYR A 44 4.59 0.58 -8.72
CA TYR A 44 5.79 -0.20 -8.39
C TYR A 44 5.48 -1.70 -8.26
N ALA A 45 4.29 -2.01 -7.74
CA ALA A 45 3.86 -3.35 -7.44
C ALA A 45 2.33 -3.45 -7.41
N GLN A 46 1.80 -4.68 -7.44
CA GLN A 46 0.38 -4.96 -7.33
C GLN A 46 0.13 -5.99 -6.23
N LEU A 47 -0.93 -5.79 -5.44
CA LEU A 47 -1.33 -6.68 -4.37
C LEU A 47 -2.34 -7.71 -4.88
N LEU A 48 -1.88 -8.96 -5.04
CA LEU A 48 -2.64 -10.09 -5.57
C LEU A 48 -2.84 -11.15 -4.48
N GLY A 49 -4.08 -11.33 -4.02
CA GLY A 49 -4.41 -12.39 -3.06
C GLY A 49 -3.71 -12.29 -1.70
N GLY A 50 -3.12 -11.14 -1.36
CA GLY A 50 -2.30 -10.94 -0.16
C GLY A 50 -0.79 -10.90 -0.43
N THR A 51 -0.33 -11.22 -1.63
CA THR A 51 1.07 -11.08 -2.03
C THR A 51 1.27 -9.81 -2.85
N LEU A 52 2.23 -8.97 -2.44
CA LEU A 52 2.62 -7.80 -3.20
C LEU A 52 3.72 -8.19 -4.19
N ARG A 53 3.44 -8.06 -5.49
CA ARG A 53 4.36 -8.42 -6.58
C ARG A 53 4.81 -7.20 -7.36
N SER A 54 6.09 -7.07 -7.64
CA SER A 54 6.60 -6.00 -8.51
C SER A 54 6.03 -6.14 -9.93
N THR A 55 6.15 -5.08 -10.73
CA THR A 55 5.83 -5.13 -12.17
C THR A 55 6.68 -6.15 -12.95
N LEU A 56 7.80 -6.60 -12.38
CA LEU A 56 8.67 -7.64 -12.93
C LEU A 56 8.28 -9.07 -12.46
N GLY A 57 7.27 -9.18 -11.58
CA GLY A 57 6.75 -10.46 -11.08
C GLY A 57 7.34 -10.93 -9.75
N ASP A 58 8.37 -10.25 -9.25
CA ASP A 58 9.03 -10.59 -7.98
C ASP A 58 8.13 -10.35 -6.78
N GLU A 59 8.14 -11.24 -5.80
CA GLU A 59 7.48 -10.99 -4.53
C GLU A 59 8.26 -9.95 -3.71
N VAL A 60 7.64 -8.79 -3.49
CA VAL A 60 8.24 -7.65 -2.78
C VAL A 60 7.60 -7.38 -1.43
N GLY A 61 6.47 -8.03 -1.12
CA GLY A 61 5.84 -7.92 0.18
C GLY A 61 4.65 -8.85 0.38
N GLN A 62 4.09 -8.85 1.59
CA GLN A 62 2.94 -9.65 1.97
C GLN A 62 1.99 -8.83 2.85
N ARG A 63 0.68 -9.02 2.66
CA ARG A 63 -0.37 -8.40 3.45
C ARG A 63 -1.00 -9.44 4.39
N GLU A 64 -1.04 -9.10 5.67
CA GLU A 64 -1.77 -9.81 6.71
C GLU A 64 -2.74 -8.84 7.39
N GLY A 65 -4.05 -9.07 7.26
CA GLY A 65 -5.05 -8.12 7.76
C GLY A 65 -4.91 -6.73 7.13
N ASP A 66 -4.77 -5.71 7.97
CA ASP A 66 -4.52 -4.32 7.60
C ASP A 66 -3.04 -3.98 7.44
N ILE A 67 -2.12 -4.94 7.60
CA ILE A 67 -0.68 -4.68 7.57
C ILE A 67 -0.06 -5.23 6.28
N LEU A 68 0.69 -4.39 5.59
CA LEU A 68 1.57 -4.74 4.47
C LEU A 68 3.02 -4.69 4.94
N THR A 69 3.72 -5.82 4.82
CA THR A 69 5.16 -5.93 5.13
C THR A 69 5.96 -5.98 3.84
N LEU A 70 6.90 -5.05 3.66
CA LEU A 70 7.83 -5.06 2.53
C LEU A 70 9.00 -6.02 2.81
N ARG A 71 9.22 -7.01 1.95
CA ARG A 71 10.24 -8.06 2.17
C ARG A 71 11.66 -7.52 2.26
N ARG A 72 12.01 -6.58 1.36
CA ARG A 72 13.40 -6.08 1.24
C ARG A 72 13.85 -5.29 2.46
N THR A 73 12.95 -4.53 3.06
CA THR A 73 13.27 -3.58 4.13
C THR A 73 12.70 -3.99 5.49
N GLY A 74 11.75 -4.92 5.53
CA GLY A 74 11.03 -5.30 6.75
C GLY A 74 10.05 -4.23 7.24
N ILE A 75 9.86 -3.13 6.49
CA ILE A 75 8.96 -2.05 6.86
C ILE A 75 7.53 -2.57 6.90
N LYS A 76 6.79 -2.18 7.94
CA LYS A 76 5.37 -2.51 8.12
C LYS A 76 4.53 -1.26 7.91
N LEU A 77 3.62 -1.35 6.95
CA LEU A 77 2.71 -0.28 6.56
C LEU A 77 1.29 -0.70 6.91
N ARG A 78 0.55 0.16 7.60
CA ARG A 78 -0.88 -0.02 7.85
C ARG A 78 -1.68 0.55 6.68
N LEU A 79 -2.61 -0.25 6.18
CA LEU A 79 -3.61 0.14 5.19
C LEU A 79 -4.73 0.90 5.92
N VAL A 80 -4.80 2.20 5.70
CA VAL A 80 -5.89 3.05 6.18
C VAL A 80 -6.82 3.32 5.00
N PRO A 81 -8.07 2.82 5.02
CA PRO A 81 -9.00 3.04 3.92
C PRO A 81 -9.22 4.54 3.73
N VAL A 82 -9.07 5.03 2.50
CA VAL A 82 -9.51 6.38 2.16
C VAL A 82 -11.03 6.34 2.13
N GLU A 83 -11.68 7.09 3.01
CA GLU A 83 -13.10 7.40 2.82
C GLU A 83 -13.16 8.40 1.68
N VAL A 84 -13.70 7.96 0.54
CA VAL A 84 -14.06 8.88 -0.52
C VAL A 84 -15.22 9.70 0.01
N ALA A 85 -14.93 10.83 0.65
CA ALA A 85 -15.90 11.90 0.79
C ALA A 85 -16.08 12.50 -0.61
N CYS A 86 -16.99 11.93 -1.39
CA CYS A 86 -17.64 12.71 -2.45
C CYS A 86 -18.64 13.62 -1.74
N ASP A 87 -18.25 14.87 -1.50
CA ASP A 87 -19.21 15.99 -1.47
C ASP A 87 -19.53 16.41 -2.92
#